data_AF-A0A0Q4Q7C8-F1
#
_entry.id   AF-A0A0Q4Q7C8-F1
#
_cell.length_a   1.000
_cell.length_b   1.000
_cell.length_c   1.000
_cell.angle_alpha   90.00
_cell.angle_beta   90.00
_cell.angle_gamma   90.00
#
_symmetry.space_group_name_H-M   'P 1'
#
loop_
_entity.id
_entity.type
_entity.pdbx_description
1 polymer ?
#
loop_
_entity_poly.entity_id
_entity_poly.type
_entity_poly.pdbx_seq_one_letter_code
_entity_poly.pdbx_strand_id
1 'polypeptide(L)'
;MGRYQSYHYDLRGSTTLLTDENGRVTDRYTYGLYGEREHHEGTTRQPFCYNGRDGVMTDPNGLYYMRARYYHTGIKRFLNRDVLRGSILEGQTFNRFGYVNGDPPGCAAWKHFRRADL
;
A
#
# COMPACT_ATOMS: atom_id res chain seq x y z
N MET A 1 -5.00 29.02 -10.71
CA MET A 1 -6.14 28.21 -10.24
C MET A 1 -5.63 26.80 -9.97
N GLY A 2 -5.95 26.21 -8.81
CA GLY A 2 -5.56 24.83 -8.50
C GLY A 2 -6.52 23.83 -9.14
N ARG A 3 -6.02 22.68 -9.58
CA ARG A 3 -6.86 21.54 -10.00
C ARG A 3 -7.11 20.65 -8.79
N TYR A 4 -8.37 20.36 -8.50
CA TYR A 4 -8.72 19.45 -7.40
C TYR A 4 -8.97 18.04 -7.94
N GLN A 5 -8.57 17.05 -7.16
CA GLN A 5 -8.90 15.65 -7.41
C GLN A 5 -9.34 15.00 -6.11
N SER A 6 -10.41 14.22 -6.18
CA SER A 6 -10.94 13.46 -5.05
C SER A 6 -10.54 12.00 -5.18
N TYR A 7 -10.05 11.44 -4.07
CA TYR A 7 -9.59 10.07 -3.97
C TYR A 7 -10.69 9.19 -3.41
N HIS A 8 -10.97 8.08 -4.09
CA HIS A 8 -11.91 7.07 -3.63
C HIS A 8 -11.13 5.81 -3.27
N TYR A 9 -11.44 5.23 -2.11
CA TYR A 9 -10.68 4.11 -1.55
C TYR A 9 -11.54 2.84 -1.44
N ASP A 10 -10.91 1.68 -1.57
CA ASP A 10 -11.52 0.41 -1.17
C ASP A 10 -11.50 0.24 0.36
N LEU A 11 -12.05 -0.88 0.84
CA LEU A 11 -12.09 -1.23 2.26
C LEU A 11 -10.69 -1.39 2.89
N ARG A 12 -9.65 -1.64 2.07
CA ARG A 12 -8.26 -1.74 2.51
C ARG A 12 -7.58 -0.39 2.60
N GLY A 13 -8.18 0.67 2.06
CA GLY A 13 -7.58 2.00 1.96
C GLY A 13 -6.78 2.24 0.68
N SER A 14 -6.88 1.35 -0.30
CA SER A 14 -6.24 1.52 -1.62
C SER A 14 -7.07 2.40 -2.53
N THR A 15 -6.44 3.32 -3.25
CA THR A 15 -7.16 4.24 -4.16
C THR A 15 -7.67 3.52 -5.39
N THR A 16 -8.98 3.42 -5.56
CA THR A 16 -9.61 2.72 -6.70
C THR A 16 -10.08 3.67 -7.79
N LEU A 17 -10.38 4.92 -7.46
CA LEU A 17 -10.84 5.92 -8.43
C LEU A 17 -10.28 7.30 -8.09
N LEU A 18 -10.06 8.12 -9.13
CA LEU A 18 -9.90 9.56 -9.00
C LEU A 18 -11.02 10.26 -9.75
N THR A 19 -11.57 11.32 -9.16
CA THR A 19 -12.55 12.19 -9.82
C THR A 19 -12.09 13.63 -9.82
N ASP A 20 -12.39 14.35 -10.89
CA ASP A 20 -12.15 15.80 -10.97
C ASP A 20 -13.15 16.60 -10.13
N GLU A 21 -12.99 17.92 -10.13
CA GLU A 21 -13.87 18.89 -9.47
C GLU A 21 -15.33 18.85 -9.94
N ASN A 22 -15.61 18.27 -11.11
CA ASN A 22 -16.96 18.08 -11.65
C ASN A 22 -17.50 16.68 -11.36
N GLY A 23 -16.78 15.86 -10.59
CA GLY A 23 -17.15 14.48 -10.27
C GLY A 23 -16.94 13.49 -11.42
N ARG A 24 -16.26 13.88 -12.50
CA ARG A 24 -15.96 12.97 -13.62
C ARG A 24 -14.80 12.06 -13.23
N VAL A 25 -14.92 10.77 -13.49
CA VAL A 25 -13.84 9.80 -13.27
C VAL A 25 -12.70 10.09 -14.24
N THR A 26 -11.53 10.36 -13.68
CA THR A 26 -10.29 10.64 -14.41
C THR A 26 -9.40 9.42 -14.48
N ASP A 27 -9.34 8.65 -13.39
CA ASP A 27 -8.53 7.44 -13.31
C ASP A 27 -9.26 6.32 -12.56
N ARG A 28 -8.96 5.07 -12.93
CA ARG A 28 -9.39 3.85 -12.23
C ARG A 28 -8.22 2.93 -11.95
N TYR A 29 -8.24 2.25 -10.81
CA TYR A 29 -7.15 1.36 -10.40
C TYR A 29 -7.70 0.03 -9.87
N THR A 30 -7.02 -1.05 -10.24
CA THR A 30 -7.25 -2.40 -9.69
C THR A 30 -5.93 -2.94 -9.14
N TYR A 31 -6.00 -3.56 -7.96
CA TYR A 31 -4.83 -4.13 -7.29
C TYR A 31 -5.05 -5.61 -6.95
N GLY A 32 -4.01 -6.40 -7.19
CA GLY A 32 -3.91 -7.78 -6.71
C GLY A 32 -3.79 -7.85 -5.18
N LEU A 33 -3.76 -9.08 -4.66
CA LEU A 33 -3.76 -9.34 -3.21
C LEU A 33 -2.53 -8.76 -2.50
N TYR A 34 -1.37 -8.80 -3.17
CA TYR A 34 -0.10 -8.32 -2.63
C TYR A 34 0.21 -6.87 -3.01
N GLY A 35 -0.77 -6.15 -3.55
CA GLY A 35 -0.64 -4.76 -3.97
C GLY A 35 -0.06 -4.57 -5.37
N GLU A 36 0.08 -5.64 -6.17
CA GLU A 36 0.43 -5.49 -7.60
C GLU A 36 -0.66 -4.65 -8.29
N ARG A 37 -0.29 -3.60 -9.03
CA ARG A 37 -1.26 -2.82 -9.81
C ARG A 37 -1.58 -3.57 -11.10
N GLU A 38 -2.74 -4.22 -11.14
CA GLU A 38 -3.19 -5.03 -12.26
C GLU A 38 -3.74 -4.18 -13.40
N HIS A 39 -4.44 -3.10 -13.05
CA HIS A 39 -5.05 -2.21 -14.03
C HIS A 39 -4.94 -0.74 -13.60
N HIS A 40 -4.70 0.14 -14.56
CA HIS A 40 -4.76 1.58 -14.40
C HIS A 40 -5.34 2.22 -15.67
N GLU A 41 -6.52 2.83 -15.55
CA GLU A 41 -7.06 3.73 -16.56
C GLU A 41 -6.73 5.17 -16.17
N GLY A 42 -6.30 5.99 -17.13
CA GLY A 42 -5.96 7.39 -16.92
C GLY A 42 -4.46 7.67 -16.99
N THR A 43 -4.08 8.92 -16.73
CA THR A 43 -2.68 9.39 -16.87
C THR A 43 -2.20 10.20 -15.67
N THR A 44 -3.04 10.31 -14.63
CA THR A 44 -2.68 11.10 -13.47
C THR A 44 -1.56 10.42 -12.71
N ARG A 45 -0.46 11.15 -12.49
CA ARG A 45 0.63 10.71 -11.62
C ARG A 45 0.35 11.18 -10.21
N GLN A 46 0.13 10.22 -9.31
CA GLN A 46 -0.11 10.46 -7.89
C GLN A 46 0.55 9.35 -7.05
N PRO A 47 1.14 9.67 -5.89
CA PRO A 47 1.91 8.69 -5.10
C PRO A 47 1.05 7.80 -4.20
N PHE A 48 -0.16 8.21 -3.82
CA PHE A 48 -1.06 7.49 -2.91
C PHE A 48 -1.91 6.44 -3.66
N CYS A 49 -1.30 5.32 -4.03
CA CYS A 49 -1.96 4.20 -4.73
C CYS A 49 -2.45 3.12 -3.74
N TYR A 50 -1.74 1.99 -3.69
CA TYR A 50 -2.06 0.88 -2.81
C TYR A 50 -1.91 1.30 -1.35
N ASN A 51 -3.00 1.18 -0.59
CA ASN A 51 -3.14 1.66 0.78
C ASN A 51 -2.79 3.14 0.97
N GLY A 52 -3.04 3.95 -0.07
CA GLY A 52 -2.77 5.39 -0.07
C GLY A 52 -3.49 6.15 1.05
N ARG A 53 -4.67 5.69 1.48
CA ARG A 53 -5.41 6.27 2.61
C ARG A 53 -4.60 6.28 3.91
N ASP A 54 -3.76 5.27 4.11
CA ASP A 54 -2.94 5.09 5.31
C ASP A 54 -1.55 5.73 5.16
N GLY A 55 -1.33 6.52 4.09
CA GLY A 55 -0.09 7.25 3.86
C GLY A 55 1.01 6.44 3.16
N VAL A 56 0.67 5.32 2.52
CA VAL A 56 1.62 4.59 1.67
C VAL A 56 1.86 5.38 0.39
N MET A 57 3.14 5.58 0.07
CA MET A 57 3.55 6.27 -1.15
C MET A 57 4.20 5.29 -2.12
N THR A 58 3.80 5.38 -3.38
CA THR A 58 4.40 4.65 -4.49
C THR A 58 5.44 5.53 -5.16
N ASP A 59 6.68 5.06 -5.15
CA ASP A 59 7.77 5.73 -5.83
C ASP A 59 7.73 5.45 -7.35
N PRO A 60 8.35 6.31 -8.18
CA PRO A 60 8.43 6.09 -9.62
C PRO A 60 9.13 4.78 -10.03
N ASN A 61 9.95 4.21 -9.13
CA ASN A 61 10.61 2.91 -9.31
C ASN A 61 9.68 1.71 -9.02
N GLY A 62 8.43 1.94 -8.61
CA GLY A 62 7.44 0.91 -8.29
C GLY A 62 7.52 0.35 -6.86
N LEU A 63 8.42 0.87 -6.03
CA LEU A 63 8.49 0.51 -4.61
C LEU A 63 7.44 1.26 -3.78
N TYR A 64 6.92 0.58 -2.77
CA TYR A 64 5.98 1.18 -1.83
C TYR A 64 6.71 1.58 -0.56
N TYR A 65 6.78 2.89 -0.33
CA TYR A 65 7.24 3.45 0.91
C TYR A 65 6.12 3.35 1.95
N MET A 66 6.27 2.38 2.86
CA MET A 66 5.37 2.13 3.98
C MET A 66 6.01 2.66 5.26
N ARG A 67 6.18 3.99 5.33
CA ARG A 67 6.78 4.73 6.46
C ARG A 67 8.23 4.32 6.74
N ALA A 68 8.48 3.30 7.55
CA ALA A 68 9.85 2.92 7.89
C ALA A 68 10.50 1.96 6.87
N ARG A 69 9.73 1.39 5.93
CA ARG A 69 10.20 0.31 5.05
C ARG A 69 9.75 0.47 3.61
N TYR A 70 10.63 0.06 2.70
CA TYR A 70 10.30 -0.13 1.29
C TYR A 70 9.82 -1.55 1.03
N TYR A 71 8.62 -1.66 0.45
CA TYR A 71 8.00 -2.91 0.03
C TYR A 71 8.09 -3.06 -1.49
N HIS A 72 8.44 -4.26 -1.94
CA HIS A 72 8.51 -4.62 -3.35
C HIS A 72 7.42 -5.66 -3.66
N THR A 73 6.44 -5.26 -4.46
CA THR A 73 5.29 -6.09 -4.85
C THR A 73 5.70 -7.34 -5.62
N GLY A 74 6.62 -7.22 -6.60
CA GLY A 74 7.06 -8.35 -7.43
C GLY A 74 7.71 -9.52 -6.68
N ILE A 75 8.39 -9.28 -5.55
CA ILE A 75 8.92 -10.33 -4.67
C ILE A 75 8.10 -10.51 -3.39
N LYS A 76 7.01 -9.75 -3.23
CA LYS A 76 6.03 -9.81 -2.13
C LYS A 76 6.64 -9.62 -0.75
N ARG A 77 7.70 -8.80 -0.64
CA ARG A 77 8.50 -8.64 0.59
C ARG A 77 9.05 -7.22 0.77
N PHE A 78 9.41 -6.90 2.01
CA PHE A 78 10.17 -5.69 2.31
C PHE A 78 11.64 -5.84 1.91
N LEU A 79 12.24 -4.76 1.43
CA LEU A 79 13.68 -4.67 1.17
C LEU A 79 14.46 -4.40 2.45
N ASN A 80 13.85 -3.65 3.38
CA ASN A 80 14.45 -3.33 4.67
C ASN A 80 14.05 -4.35 5.73
N ARG A 81 15.01 -4.72 6.58
CA ARG A 81 14.78 -5.56 7.75
C ARG A 81 13.92 -4.82 8.77
N ASP A 82 12.90 -5.49 9.30
CA ASP A 82 12.14 -4.98 10.44
C ASP A 82 13.05 -4.74 11.66
N VAL A 83 12.88 -3.59 12.32
CA VAL A 83 13.65 -3.20 13.51
C VAL A 83 13.13 -3.99 14.73
N LEU A 84 11.86 -4.39 14.73
CA LEU A 84 11.30 -5.21 15.79
C LEU A 84 11.93 -6.61 15.80
N ARG A 85 12.32 -7.06 16.99
CA ARG A 85 12.77 -8.44 17.20
C ARG A 85 11.54 -9.33 17.24
N GLY A 86 11.54 -10.40 16.44
CA GLY A 86 10.49 -11.41 16.46
C GLY A 86 10.28 -11.99 17.86
N SER A 87 9.04 -12.29 18.18
CA SER A 87 8.63 -12.91 19.44
C SER A 87 8.73 -14.44 19.34
N ILE A 88 9.22 -15.08 20.39
CA ILE A 88 9.24 -16.55 20.51
C ILE A 88 7.81 -17.13 20.49
N LEU A 89 6.83 -16.34 20.94
CA LEU A 89 5.41 -16.74 20.96
C LEU A 89 4.76 -16.68 19.56
N GLU A 90 5.35 -15.96 18.61
CA GLU A 90 4.82 -15.78 17.26
C GLU A 90 5.92 -16.06 16.24
N GLY A 91 6.17 -17.34 15.94
CA GLY A 91 7.29 -17.77 15.08
C GLY A 91 7.35 -17.10 13.69
N GLN A 92 6.21 -16.64 13.15
CA GLN A 92 6.15 -15.92 11.88
C GLN A 92 6.84 -14.54 11.93
N THR A 93 6.91 -13.92 13.11
CA THR A 93 7.58 -12.62 13.32
C THR A 93 9.10 -12.69 13.21
N PHE A 94 9.69 -13.89 13.15
CA PHE A 94 11.11 -14.05 12.82
C PHE A 94 11.42 -13.71 11.35
N ASN A 95 10.43 -13.78 10.44
CA ASN A 95 10.61 -13.32 9.07
C ASN A 95 10.49 -11.79 9.00
N ARG A 96 11.58 -11.11 9.34
CA ARG A 96 11.67 -9.64 9.40
C ARG A 96 11.56 -8.93 8.03
N PHE A 97 11.35 -9.68 6.96
CA PHE A 97 11.13 -9.16 5.60
C PHE A 97 9.74 -9.53 5.06
N GLY A 98 8.95 -10.30 5.82
CA GLY A 98 7.62 -10.76 5.40
C GLY A 98 6.60 -9.63 5.38
N TYR A 99 5.75 -9.61 4.35
CA TYR A 99 4.57 -8.77 4.32
C TYR A 99 3.38 -9.58 4.85
N VAL A 100 2.75 -9.10 5.92
CA VAL A 100 1.56 -9.71 6.55
C VAL A 100 1.73 -11.21 6.81
N ASN A 101 2.94 -11.62 7.23
CA ASN A 101 3.30 -13.02 7.46
C ASN A 101 2.98 -14.01 6.31
N GLY A 102 2.87 -13.53 5.07
CA GLY A 102 2.59 -14.38 3.90
C GLY A 102 1.11 -14.70 3.66
N ASP A 103 0.19 -14.13 4.45
CA ASP A 103 -1.24 -14.23 4.22
C ASP A 103 -1.85 -12.83 4.30
N PRO A 104 -1.84 -12.04 3.21
CA PRO A 104 -2.45 -10.72 3.20
C PRO A 104 -3.98 -10.86 3.15
N PRO A 105 -4.72 -10.72 4.26
CA PRO A 105 -6.17 -10.76 4.19
C PRO A 105 -6.59 -9.44 3.58
N GLY A 106 -7.56 -9.47 2.68
CA GLY A 106 -8.09 -8.31 1.96
C GLY A 106 -8.72 -7.20 2.82
N CYS A 107 -8.37 -7.08 4.11
CA CYS A 107 -8.80 -6.03 5.04
C CYS A 107 -7.90 -5.83 6.28
N ALA A 108 -6.98 -6.76 6.62
CA ALA A 108 -6.37 -6.81 7.96
C ALA A 108 -4.84 -6.61 8.04
N ALA A 109 -4.16 -6.48 6.90
CA ALA A 109 -2.71 -6.26 6.82
C ALA A 109 -2.21 -5.13 7.74
N TRP A 110 -2.97 -4.04 7.84
CA TRP A 110 -2.54 -2.80 8.50
C TRP A 110 -2.53 -2.81 10.02
N LYS A 111 -3.35 -3.66 10.66
CA LYS A 111 -3.41 -3.68 12.13
C LYS A 111 -2.09 -4.15 12.76
N HIS A 112 -1.29 -4.92 12.04
CA HIS A 112 0.00 -5.41 12.51
C HIS A 112 1.13 -4.37 12.34
N PHE A 113 1.06 -3.48 11.34
CA PHE A 113 2.12 -2.51 11.07
C PHE A 113 2.16 -1.33 12.03
N ARG A 114 1.04 -0.97 12.67
CA ARG A 114 1.00 0.12 13.67
C ARG A 114 1.81 -0.13 14.93
N ARG A 115 2.23 -1.38 15.20
CA ARG A 115 3.06 -1.72 16.37
C ARG A 115 4.54 -1.43 16.19
N ALA A 116 5.01 -1.13 14.97
CA ALA A 116 6.43 -0.88 14.71
C ALA A 116 6.86 0.59 14.83
N ASP A 117 5.93 1.49 15.18
CA ASP A 117 6.17 2.94 15.33
C ASP A 117 5.99 3.44 16.78
N LEU A 118 6.00 2.54 17.78
CA LEU A 118 6.03 2.88 19.22
C LEU A 118 7.27 2.27 19.89
#